data_AF-A0A831UFC0-F1
#
_entry.id   AF-A0A831UFC0-F1
#
_cell.length_a   1.000
_cell.length_b   1.000
_cell.length_c   1.000
_cell.angle_alpha   90.00
_cell.angle_beta   90.00
_cell.angle_gamma   90.00
#
_symmetry.space_group_name_H-M   'P 1'
#
loop_
_entity.id
_entity.type
_entity.pdbx_description
1 polymer ?
#
loop_
_entity_poly.entity_id
_entity_poly.type
_entity_poly.pdbx_seq_one_letter_code
_entity_poly.pdbx_strand_id
1 'polypeptide(L)'
;MYATREALRQILRHPTASLATFFTALVSFSLLYFLGLLLWNLERVVQSLERELEVAAFLQRGADVEALLTEVQAWPEVREVRLQSKVEALAQLVLDYPYLAEAKDLVENPLPDTLRLRLEAP
;
A
#
# COMPACT_ATOMS: atom_id res chain seq x y z
N MET A 1 30.80 1.37 43.82
CA MET A 1 30.29 2.75 43.61
C MET A 1 31.39 3.80 43.32
N TYR A 2 32.67 3.54 43.59
CA TYR A 2 33.75 4.49 43.26
C TYR A 2 34.10 4.56 41.77
N ALA A 3 34.12 3.41 41.09
CA ALA A 3 34.49 3.34 39.67
C ALA A 3 33.56 4.15 38.75
N THR A 4 32.24 4.12 39.00
CA THR A 4 31.25 4.88 38.21
C THR A 4 31.38 6.38 38.40
N ARG A 5 31.66 6.83 39.63
CA ARG A 5 31.88 8.25 39.96
C ARG A 5 33.16 8.80 39.32
N GLU A 6 34.22 7.99 39.30
CA GLU A 6 35.49 8.39 38.70
C GLU A 6 35.42 8.40 37.17
N ALA A 7 34.70 7.45 36.57
CA ALA A 7 34.39 7.46 35.14
C ALA A 7 33.57 8.71 34.73
N LEU A 8 32.54 9.09 35.50
CA LEU A 8 31.78 10.31 35.25
C LEU A 8 32.66 11.58 35.35
N ARG A 9 33.57 11.64 36.32
CA ARG A 9 34.50 12.78 36.45
C ARG A 9 35.47 12.88 35.27
N GLN A 10 35.94 11.75 34.74
CA GLN A 10 36.80 11.75 33.55
C GLN A 10 36.04 12.23 32.31
N ILE A 11 34.80 11.79 32.13
CA ILE A 11 33.92 12.24 31.04
C ILE A 11 33.70 13.76 31.09
N LEU A 12 33.45 14.29 32.28
CA LEU A 12 33.24 15.73 32.48
C LEU A 12 34.52 16.58 32.30
N ARG A 13 35.72 15.99 32.48
CA ARG A 13 37.02 16.67 32.26
C ARG A 13 37.39 16.80 30.78
N HIS A 14 36.87 15.93 29.92
CA HIS A 14 37.14 15.93 28.47
C HIS A 14 35.85 15.99 27.66
N PRO A 15 35.08 17.09 27.78
CA PRO A 15 33.73 17.18 27.25
C PRO A 15 33.69 17.02 25.73
N THR A 16 34.65 17.60 24.98
CA THR A 16 34.67 17.52 23.52
C THR A 16 34.87 16.10 23.01
N ALA A 17 35.84 15.37 23.58
CA ALA A 17 36.13 13.98 23.21
C ALA A 17 34.98 13.05 23.62
N SER A 18 34.47 13.17 24.83
CA SER A 18 33.33 12.35 25.29
C SER A 18 32.05 12.62 24.51
N LEU A 19 31.79 13.88 24.12
CA LEU A 19 30.64 14.22 23.29
C LEU A 19 30.79 13.63 21.89
N ALA A 20 31.98 13.70 21.28
CA ALA A 20 32.24 13.09 19.98
C ALA A 20 32.02 11.57 20.00
N THR A 21 32.54 10.87 21.02
CA THR A 21 32.32 9.42 21.19
C THR A 21 30.85 9.10 21.43
N PHE A 22 30.16 9.88 22.25
CA PHE A 22 28.73 9.71 22.49
C PHE A 22 27.90 9.89 21.21
N PHE A 23 28.14 10.94 20.44
CA PHE A 23 27.47 11.17 19.17
C PHE A 23 27.77 10.08 18.15
N THR A 24 29.01 9.59 18.10
CA THR A 24 29.38 8.48 17.22
C THR A 24 28.58 7.23 17.57
N ALA A 25 28.57 6.84 18.85
CA ALA A 25 27.80 5.71 19.33
C ALA A 25 26.30 5.90 19.09
N LEU A 26 25.78 7.10 19.34
CA LEU A 26 24.38 7.47 19.11
C LEU A 26 24.01 7.29 17.63
N VAL A 27 24.80 7.85 16.71
CA VAL A 27 24.56 7.72 15.26
C VAL A 27 24.63 6.26 14.82
N SER A 28 25.61 5.49 15.32
CA SER A 28 25.70 4.05 15.00
C SER A 28 24.45 3.28 15.46
N PHE A 29 23.98 3.52 16.69
CA PHE A 29 22.77 2.89 17.20
C PHE A 29 21.51 3.40 16.50
N SER A 30 21.42 4.68 16.18
CA SER A 30 20.31 5.26 15.42
C SER A 30 20.23 4.65 14.03
N LEU A 31 21.36 4.45 13.35
CA LEU A 31 21.39 3.82 12.03
C LEU A 31 20.93 2.36 12.11
N LEU A 32 21.40 1.61 13.11
CA LEU A 32 20.98 0.23 13.34
C LEU A 32 19.47 0.16 13.64
N TYR A 33 18.97 1.05 14.50
CA TYR A 33 17.55 1.11 14.84
C TYR A 33 16.70 1.49 13.63
N PHE A 34 17.13 2.47 12.84
CA PHE A 34 16.45 2.87 11.61
C PHE A 34 16.38 1.72 10.60
N LEU A 35 17.47 0.97 10.41
CA LEU A 35 17.47 -0.22 9.57
C LEU A 35 16.49 -1.27 10.09
N GLY A 36 16.43 -1.49 11.40
CA GLY A 36 15.46 -2.40 12.02
C GLY A 36 14.02 -1.96 11.77
N LEU A 37 13.72 -0.67 11.90
CA LEU A 37 12.41 -0.12 11.56
C LEU A 37 12.09 -0.28 10.07
N LEU A 38 13.06 -0.06 9.19
CA LEU A 38 12.88 -0.21 7.75
C LEU A 38 12.50 -1.65 7.41
N LEU A 39 13.24 -2.63 7.96
CA LEU A 39 12.98 -4.05 7.74
C LEU A 39 11.63 -4.49 8.32
N TRP A 40 11.25 -4.02 9.51
CA TRP A 40 9.92 -4.29 10.07
C TRP A 40 8.82 -3.72 9.16
N ASN A 41 8.97 -2.46 8.73
CA ASN A 41 7.98 -1.82 7.88
C ASN A 41 7.96 -2.40 6.46
N LEU A 42 9.03 -3.06 6.03
CA LEU A 42 9.13 -3.65 4.71
C LEU A 42 8.02 -4.67 4.47
N GLU A 43 7.64 -5.47 5.48
CA GLU A 43 6.53 -6.42 5.34
C GLU A 43 5.20 -5.70 5.05
N ARG A 44 4.93 -4.57 5.71
CA ARG A 44 3.72 -3.75 5.42
C ARG A 44 3.77 -3.12 4.04
N VAL A 45 4.94 -2.64 3.62
CA VAL A 45 5.12 -2.06 2.28
C VAL A 45 5.00 -3.14 1.20
N VAL A 46 5.58 -4.32 1.44
CA VAL A 46 5.46 -5.49 0.54
C VAL A 46 4.01 -5.97 0.49
N GLN A 47 3.29 -6.07 1.60
CA GLN A 47 1.86 -6.41 1.60
C GLN A 47 1.00 -5.38 0.86
N SER A 48 1.36 -4.10 0.88
CA SER A 48 0.67 -3.07 0.05
C SER A 48 1.01 -3.18 -1.45
N LEU A 49 2.13 -3.80 -1.79
CA LEU A 49 2.62 -3.99 -3.17
C LEU A 49 2.25 -5.37 -3.74
N GLU A 50 2.13 -6.39 -2.90
CA GLU A 50 1.41 -7.64 -3.14
C GLU A 50 -0.04 -7.25 -3.33
N ARG A 51 -0.31 -6.81 -4.57
CA ARG A 51 -1.59 -6.42 -5.11
C ARG A 51 -2.68 -7.22 -4.41
N GLU A 52 -3.55 -6.52 -3.68
CA GLU A 52 -4.90 -7.01 -3.44
C GLU A 52 -5.33 -7.67 -4.75
N LEU A 53 -5.52 -8.99 -4.73
CA LEU A 53 -5.84 -9.77 -5.92
C LEU A 53 -7.23 -9.33 -6.38
N GLU A 54 -7.26 -8.22 -7.11
CA GLU A 54 -8.46 -7.65 -7.69
C GLU A 54 -8.70 -8.37 -9.02
N VAL A 55 -9.66 -9.29 -9.01
CA VAL A 55 -10.14 -9.95 -10.22
C VAL A 55 -11.20 -9.07 -10.84
N ALA A 56 -10.98 -8.67 -12.09
CA ALA A 56 -11.97 -7.96 -12.89
C ALA A 56 -12.72 -8.95 -13.79
N ALA A 57 -14.00 -9.17 -13.50
CA ALA A 57 -14.90 -9.99 -14.32
C ALA A 57 -15.74 -9.09 -15.23
N PHE A 58 -15.47 -9.14 -16.54
CA PHE A 58 -16.20 -8.36 -17.54
C PHE A 58 -17.53 -9.03 -17.87
N LEU A 59 -18.63 -8.29 -17.74
CA LEU A 59 -19.97 -8.79 -17.98
C LEU A 59 -20.35 -8.72 -19.46
N GLN A 60 -21.08 -9.73 -19.93
CA GLN A 60 -21.64 -9.71 -21.28
C GLN A 60 -22.88 -8.80 -21.35
N ARG A 61 -23.14 -8.21 -22.52
CA ARG A 61 -24.30 -7.30 -22.71
C ARG A 61 -25.61 -8.05 -22.45
N GLY A 62 -26.39 -7.56 -21.49
CA GLY A 62 -27.67 -8.17 -21.09
C GLY A 62 -27.58 -9.20 -19.96
N ALA A 63 -26.41 -9.36 -19.33
CA ALA A 63 -26.27 -10.18 -18.13
C ALA A 63 -27.08 -9.61 -16.96
N ASP A 64 -27.66 -10.50 -16.15
CA ASP A 64 -28.34 -10.13 -14.91
C ASP A 64 -27.30 -9.83 -13.83
N VAL A 65 -27.02 -8.54 -13.68
CA VAL A 65 -25.98 -8.05 -12.78
C VAL A 65 -26.31 -8.32 -11.32
N GLU A 66 -27.60 -8.27 -10.93
CA GLU A 66 -28.02 -8.46 -9.54
C GLU A 66 -27.92 -9.94 -9.14
N ALA A 67 -28.30 -10.85 -10.03
CA ALA A 67 -28.16 -12.28 -9.82
C ALA A 67 -26.68 -12.68 -9.67
N LEU A 68 -25.82 -12.19 -10.58
CA LEU A 68 -24.38 -12.46 -10.54
C LEU A 68 -23.70 -11.85 -9.31
N LEU A 69 -24.08 -10.63 -8.91
CA LEU A 69 -23.53 -10.00 -7.71
C LEU A 69 -23.89 -10.81 -6.46
N THR A 70 -25.13 -11.30 -6.37
CA THR A 70 -25.60 -12.12 -5.25
C THR A 70 -24.88 -13.48 -5.20
N GLU A 71 -24.69 -14.12 -6.35
CA GLU A 71 -23.98 -15.40 -6.45
C GLU A 71 -22.52 -15.27 -6.02
N VAL A 72 -21.82 -14.24 -6.51
CA VAL A 72 -20.39 -14.05 -6.24
C VAL A 72 -20.14 -13.56 -4.81
N GLN A 73 -21.07 -12.80 -4.22
CA GLN A 73 -21.02 -12.46 -2.79
C GLN A 73 -21.20 -13.66 -1.86
N ALA A 74 -21.82 -14.75 -2.34
CA ALA A 74 -22.00 -15.96 -1.57
C ALA A 74 -20.74 -16.86 -1.56
N TRP A 75 -19.71 -16.54 -2.35
CA TRP A 75 -18.49 -17.33 -2.39
C TRP A 75 -17.64 -17.08 -1.14
N PRO A 76 -17.19 -18.14 -0.44
CA PRO A 76 -16.38 -17.99 0.78
C PRO A 76 -15.00 -17.40 0.49
N GLU A 77 -14.53 -17.45 -0.74
CA GLU A 77 -13.23 -16.97 -1.19
C GLU A 77 -13.23 -15.46 -1.51
N VAL A 78 -14.41 -14.82 -1.51
CA VAL A 78 -14.60 -13.44 -1.93
C VAL A 78 -14.85 -12.55 -0.71
N ARG A 79 -13.93 -11.61 -0.49
CA ARG A 79 -14.00 -10.65 0.61
C ARG A 79 -14.90 -9.46 0.29
N GLU A 80 -14.82 -8.96 -0.94
CA GLU A 80 -15.57 -7.79 -1.39
C GLU A 80 -15.91 -7.90 -2.87
N VAL A 81 -17.16 -7.57 -3.23
CA VAL A 81 -17.65 -7.48 -4.61
C VAL A 81 -18.18 -6.09 -4.85
N ARG A 82 -17.67 -5.42 -5.88
CA ARG A 82 -18.17 -4.11 -6.31
C ARG A 82 -18.50 -4.13 -7.80
N LEU A 83 -19.71 -3.67 -8.13
CA LEU A 83 -20.07 -3.37 -9.50
C LEU A 83 -19.43 -2.05 -9.91
N GLN A 84 -18.61 -2.10 -10.95
CA GLN A 84 -18.13 -0.94 -11.67
C GLN A 84 -18.93 -0.80 -12.97
N SER A 85 -19.76 0.23 -13.05
CA SER A 85 -20.54 0.50 -14.26
C SER A 85 -19.63 0.94 -15.41
N LYS A 86 -20.06 0.71 -16.65
CA LYS A 86 -19.38 1.18 -17.86
C LYS A 86 -19.06 2.68 -17.84
N VAL A 87 -19.91 3.50 -17.20
CA VAL A 87 -19.73 4.96 -17.09
C VAL A 87 -18.61 5.29 -16.13
N GLU A 88 -18.57 4.61 -14.97
CA GLU A 88 -17.53 4.75 -13.96
C GLU A 88 -16.17 4.25 -14.48
N ALA A 89 -16.16 3.11 -15.18
CA ALA A 89 -14.96 2.59 -15.83
C ALA A 89 -14.37 3.57 -16.86
N LEU A 90 -15.23 4.23 -17.64
CA LEU A 90 -14.81 5.23 -18.61
C LEU A 90 -14.29 6.51 -17.94
N ALA A 91 -14.91 6.94 -16.84
CA ALA A 91 -14.44 8.09 -16.06
C ALA A 91 -13.03 7.82 -15.50
N GLN A 92 -12.80 6.63 -14.95
CA GLN A 92 -11.48 6.21 -14.46
C GLN A 92 -10.45 6.18 -15.59
N LEU A 93 -10.80 5.59 -16.74
CA LEU A 93 -9.91 5.48 -17.90
C LEU A 93 -9.46 6.85 -18.42
N VAL A 94 -10.35 7.85 -18.40
CA VAL A 94 -10.04 9.22 -18.82
C VAL A 94 -9.14 9.94 -17.81
N LEU A 95 -9.29 9.66 -16.51
CA LEU A 95 -8.39 10.17 -15.48
C LEU A 95 -6.97 9.61 -15.65
N ASP A 96 -6.88 8.31 -15.95
CA ASP A 96 -5.59 7.63 -16.17
C ASP A 96 -4.94 8.04 -17.50
N TYR A 97 -5.77 8.32 -18.52
CA TYR A 97 -5.34 8.67 -19.87
C TYR A 97 -6.09 9.89 -20.42
N PRO A 98 -5.62 11.12 -20.10
CA PRO A 98 -6.30 12.36 -20.48
C PRO A 98 -6.49 12.55 -21.99
N TYR A 99 -5.64 11.96 -22.83
CA TYR A 99 -5.76 12.02 -24.29
C TYR A 99 -6.97 11.25 -24.84
N LEU A 100 -7.58 10.35 -24.05
CA LEU A 100 -8.81 9.66 -24.41
C LEU A 100 -10.06 10.51 -24.15
N ALA A 101 -9.93 11.64 -23.44
CA ALA A 101 -11.04 12.54 -23.17
C ALA A 101 -11.71 13.04 -24.46
N GLU A 102 -10.91 13.41 -25.47
CA GLU A 102 -11.41 13.88 -26.76
C GLU A 102 -12.08 12.74 -27.55
N ALA A 103 -11.55 11.52 -27.47
CA ALA A 103 -12.11 10.35 -28.15
C ALA A 103 -13.42 9.84 -27.54
N LYS A 104 -13.68 10.18 -26.26
CA LYS A 104 -14.89 9.79 -25.52
C LYS A 104 -16.17 10.38 -26.12
N ASP A 105 -16.10 11.60 -26.63
CA ASP A 105 -17.25 12.31 -27.18
C ASP A 105 -17.56 11.90 -28.63
N LEU A 106 -16.60 11.24 -29.30
CA LEU A 106 -16.72 10.81 -30.70
C LEU A 106 -17.30 9.39 -30.86
N VAL A 107 -17.28 8.54 -29.83
CA VAL A 107 -17.65 7.13 -29.93
C VAL A 107 -18.50 6.69 -28.73
N GLU A 108 -19.53 5.88 -29.00
CA GLU A 108 -20.35 5.26 -27.96
C GLU A 108 -19.51 4.37 -27.04
N ASN A 109 -19.73 4.45 -25.71
CA ASN A 109 -18.87 3.80 -24.71
C ASN A 109 -18.69 2.29 -24.99
N PRO A 110 -17.47 1.83 -25.35
CA PRO A 110 -17.24 0.44 -25.70
C PRO A 110 -17.09 -0.47 -24.47
N LEU A 111 -16.98 0.09 -23.26
CA LEU A 111 -16.66 -0.66 -22.05
C LEU A 111 -17.88 -1.46 -21.55
N PRO A 112 -17.70 -2.74 -21.19
CA PRO A 112 -18.73 -3.51 -20.50
C PRO A 112 -18.81 -3.12 -19.02
N ASP A 113 -19.94 -3.43 -18.39
CA ASP A 113 -20.03 -3.41 -16.93
C ASP A 113 -19.08 -4.48 -16.36
N THR A 114 -18.40 -4.18 -15.26
CA THR A 114 -17.33 -5.02 -14.72
C THR A 114 -17.56 -5.25 -13.23
N LEU A 115 -17.49 -6.50 -12.78
CA LEU A 115 -17.45 -6.83 -11.36
C LEU A 115 -16.00 -6.86 -10.89
N ARG A 116 -15.67 -6.04 -9.90
CA ARG A 116 -14.37 -6.08 -9.22
C ARG A 116 -14.51 -6.91 -7.96
N LEU A 117 -13.68 -7.93 -7.88
CA LEU A 117 -13.70 -8.93 -6.83
C LEU A 117 -12.38 -8.85 -6.08
N ARG A 118 -12.45 -8.68 -4.77
CA ARG A 118 -11.29 -8.83 -3.88
C ARG A 118 -11.40 -10.18 -3.22
N LEU A 119 -10.41 -11.01 -3.47
CA LEU A 119 -10.32 -12.34 -2.86
C LEU A 119 -9.83 -12.22 -1.42
N GLU A 120 -10.27 -13.11 -0.54
CA GLU A 120 -9.59 -13.31 0.73
C GLU A 120 -8.17 -13.81 0.46
N ALA A 121 -7.18 -13.18 1.10
CA ALA A 121 -5.80 -13.65 1.01
C ALA A 121 -5.73 -15.09 1.56
N PRO A 122 -5.03 -16.02 0.90
CA PRO A 122 -4.79 -17.36 1.45
C PRO A 122 -3.95 -17.33 2.73
#